data_AF-A0ABD2NDM2-F1
#
_entry.id   AF-A0ABD2NDM2-F1
#
_cell.length_a   1.000
_cell.length_b   1.000
_cell.length_c   1.000
_cell.angle_alpha   90.00
_cell.angle_beta   90.00
_cell.angle_gamma   90.00
#
_symmetry.space_group_name_H-M   'P 1'
#
loop_
_entity.id
_entity.type
_entity.pdbx_description
1 polymer ?
#
loop_
_entity_poly.entity_id
_entity_poly.type
_entity_poly.pdbx_seq_one_letter_code
_entity_poly.pdbx_strand_id
1 'polypeptide(L)'
;MIFPSVFTIFITVLFVKNSFQDDKTTNEIDSPDDVTVHINELIKIISNVTNDDSSSLCEKCELVIEDLIKFRKNGANRASVVKYLSKLCIPIMKFLPSACQVLSEIETDAIIYIIDNKDVKPQEVCGVYFQYLGCVNPYAKEWKIKIPGKKNSSDKVIYSESEEPLKIVQITDVHYDPLYKPGSNAVCDLPLCCEGRNGIPSDPENAAGLFGDYRVCDMPKNAIINLLKEIKTSQNKIDYVYFTGDIIAHKNWETSKQTNMETIEEFYDLLFTYLGNLTVYPILGNHEAHPCNL
;
A
#
# COMPACT_ATOMS: atom_id res chain seq x y z
N MET A 1 -7.71 1.32 7.35
CA MET A 1 -7.15 2.27 6.36
C MET A 1 -6.27 1.40 5.48
N ILE A 2 -6.68 1.14 4.24
CA ILE A 2 -6.05 0.12 3.36
C ILE A 2 -5.32 0.91 2.27
N PHE A 3 -4.00 0.74 2.16
CA PHE A 3 -3.06 1.73 1.63
C PHE A 3 -2.29 1.29 0.36
N PRO A 4 -1.67 2.22 -0.42
CA PRO A 4 -1.71 2.14 -1.86
C PRO A 4 -0.46 1.62 -2.61
N SER A 5 -0.43 0.34 -2.99
CA SER A 5 0.47 -0.21 -4.05
C SER A 5 -0.23 -0.19 -5.42
N VAL A 6 0.32 -0.75 -6.50
CA VAL A 6 -0.45 -0.88 -7.77
C VAL A 6 -1.55 -1.93 -7.69
N PHE A 7 -1.50 -2.83 -6.70
CA PHE A 7 -2.72 -3.52 -6.26
C PHE A 7 -3.80 -2.55 -5.76
N THR A 8 -3.42 -1.32 -5.43
CA THR A 8 -4.30 -0.21 -5.04
C THR A 8 -4.73 0.70 -6.16
N ILE A 9 -4.37 0.41 -7.41
CA ILE A 9 -5.21 0.82 -8.55
C ILE A 9 -6.68 0.41 -8.33
N PHE A 10 -6.94 -0.59 -7.49
CA PHE A 10 -8.27 -1.15 -7.31
C PHE A 10 -9.10 -0.51 -6.17
N ILE A 11 -8.53 0.14 -5.13
CA ILE A 11 -9.35 0.66 -3.98
C ILE A 11 -10.24 1.86 -4.34
N THR A 12 -9.93 2.64 -5.36
CA THR A 12 -10.69 3.89 -5.61
C THR A 12 -11.87 3.69 -6.55
N VAL A 13 -12.71 2.67 -6.30
CA VAL A 13 -14.07 2.58 -6.88
C VAL A 13 -15.12 3.15 -5.91
N LEU A 14 -14.73 4.00 -4.97
CA LEU A 14 -15.67 4.65 -4.05
C LEU A 14 -15.61 6.19 -4.21
N PHE A 15 -16.80 6.77 -4.42
CA PHE A 15 -17.14 8.19 -4.60
C PHE A 15 -17.18 8.76 -6.04
N VAL A 16 -17.96 8.15 -6.93
CA VAL A 16 -18.60 8.89 -8.05
C VAL A 16 -20.09 8.54 -8.13
N LYS A 17 -20.96 9.55 -7.99
CA LYS A 17 -22.42 9.51 -8.14
C LYS A 17 -22.81 9.69 -9.63
N ASN A 18 -23.76 8.85 -10.11
CA ASN A 18 -24.73 9.00 -11.24
C ASN A 18 -24.16 9.34 -12.66
N SER A 19 -24.67 8.89 -13.82
CA SER A 19 -25.99 8.41 -14.30
C SER A 19 -25.85 7.73 -15.70
N PHE A 20 -26.70 6.72 -16.02
CA PHE A 20 -27.18 6.13 -17.32
C PHE A 20 -26.38 6.35 -18.65
N GLN A 21 -26.25 5.42 -19.62
CA GLN A 21 -27.16 4.40 -20.18
C GLN A 21 -26.35 3.35 -21.00
N ASP A 22 -26.93 2.16 -21.21
CA ASP A 22 -26.38 0.96 -21.90
C ASP A 22 -25.86 1.19 -23.33
N ASP A 23 -24.75 0.54 -23.71
CA ASP A 23 -24.79 -0.48 -24.77
C ASP A 23 -23.51 -1.34 -24.87
N LYS A 24 -23.69 -2.57 -25.36
CA LYS A 24 -22.68 -3.63 -25.56
C LYS A 24 -21.83 -3.38 -26.81
N THR A 25 -20.54 -3.71 -26.76
CA THR A 25 -19.83 -4.61 -27.70
C THR A 25 -18.33 -4.71 -27.38
N THR A 26 -17.78 -5.91 -27.43
CA THR A 26 -16.35 -6.23 -27.31
C THR A 26 -15.73 -6.39 -28.70
N ASN A 27 -14.60 -5.72 -29.00
CA ASN A 27 -13.78 -5.99 -30.18
C ASN A 27 -12.29 -6.12 -29.81
N GLU A 28 -11.57 -6.95 -30.57
CA GLU A 28 -10.15 -7.30 -30.39
C GLU A 28 -9.22 -6.08 -30.55
N ILE A 29 -8.20 -5.99 -29.67
CA ILE A 29 -7.32 -4.82 -29.51
C ILE A 29 -6.02 -5.01 -30.31
N ASP A 30 -5.87 -4.32 -31.45
CA ASP A 30 -4.74 -4.47 -32.39
C ASP A 30 -3.90 -3.18 -32.60
N SER A 31 -4.06 -2.13 -31.78
CA SER A 31 -3.27 -0.87 -31.91
C SER A 31 -3.14 -0.06 -30.60
N PRO A 32 -2.13 0.82 -30.42
CA PRO A 32 -2.06 1.75 -29.28
C PRO A 32 -3.26 2.70 -29.18
N ASP A 33 -3.90 3.07 -30.29
CA ASP A 33 -5.13 3.87 -30.29
C ASP A 33 -6.35 3.03 -29.87
N ASP A 34 -6.28 1.72 -30.11
CA ASP A 34 -7.27 0.72 -29.74
C ASP A 34 -7.37 0.52 -28.22
N VAL A 35 -6.22 0.49 -27.53
CA VAL A 35 -6.16 0.39 -26.05
C VAL A 35 -6.94 1.52 -25.38
N THR A 36 -6.93 2.73 -25.96
CA THR A 36 -7.64 3.87 -25.38
C THR A 36 -9.14 3.76 -25.57
N VAL A 37 -9.59 3.28 -26.73
CA VAL A 37 -11.01 3.05 -27.03
C VAL A 37 -11.54 1.95 -26.11
N HIS A 38 -10.85 0.82 -26.06
CA HIS A 38 -11.19 -0.33 -25.22
C HIS A 38 -11.30 0.04 -23.74
N ILE A 39 -10.32 0.78 -23.20
CA ILE A 39 -10.36 1.21 -21.78
C ILE A 39 -11.52 2.16 -21.51
N ASN A 40 -11.83 3.06 -22.44
CA ASN A 40 -13.00 3.94 -22.28
C ASN A 40 -14.31 3.14 -22.27
N GLU A 41 -14.43 2.08 -23.06
CA GLU A 41 -15.58 1.16 -23.02
C GLU A 41 -15.64 0.40 -21.69
N LEU A 42 -14.51 -0.14 -21.24
CA LEU A 42 -14.41 -0.82 -19.95
C LEU A 42 -14.79 0.11 -18.78
N ILE A 43 -14.33 1.37 -18.79
CA ILE A 43 -14.69 2.38 -17.78
C ILE A 43 -16.21 2.64 -17.79
N LYS A 44 -16.85 2.73 -18.97
CA LYS A 44 -18.31 2.88 -19.06
C LYS A 44 -19.02 1.69 -18.43
N ILE A 45 -18.58 0.47 -18.72
CA ILE A 45 -19.16 -0.76 -18.13
C ILE A 45 -19.06 -0.73 -16.60
N ILE A 46 -17.89 -0.42 -16.06
CA ILE A 46 -17.64 -0.37 -14.61
C ILE A 46 -18.42 0.75 -13.92
N SER A 47 -18.65 1.87 -14.64
CA SER A 47 -19.39 3.03 -14.13
C SER A 47 -20.91 2.82 -14.15
N ASN A 48 -21.43 1.98 -15.06
CA ASN A 48 -22.87 1.76 -15.24
C ASN A 48 -23.51 0.82 -14.21
N VAL A 49 -22.71 -0.01 -13.51
CA VAL A 49 -23.24 -0.89 -12.45
C VAL A 49 -23.51 -0.05 -11.19
N THR A 50 -24.79 0.05 -10.82
CA THR A 50 -25.35 0.90 -9.75
C THR A 50 -24.81 0.60 -8.34
N ASN A 51 -24.84 1.64 -7.48
CA ASN A 51 -24.10 1.84 -6.21
C ASN A 51 -24.26 0.80 -5.07
N ASP A 52 -23.17 0.75 -4.27
CA ASP A 52 -23.03 0.52 -2.81
C ASP A 52 -23.24 -0.86 -2.19
N ASP A 53 -23.45 -1.94 -2.95
CA ASP A 53 -23.26 -3.28 -2.41
C ASP A 53 -21.86 -3.81 -2.71
N SER A 54 -21.17 -4.28 -1.67
CA SER A 54 -19.94 -5.06 -1.72
C SER A 54 -19.81 -6.02 -2.91
N SER A 55 -20.89 -6.74 -3.23
CA SER A 55 -20.93 -7.71 -4.34
C SER A 55 -20.64 -7.07 -5.70
N SER A 56 -21.14 -5.85 -5.94
CA SER A 56 -20.96 -5.10 -7.20
C SER A 56 -19.49 -4.69 -7.41
N LEU A 57 -18.76 -4.44 -6.32
CA LEU A 57 -17.33 -4.08 -6.38
C LEU A 57 -16.45 -5.29 -6.69
N CYS A 58 -16.78 -6.47 -6.16
CA CYS A 58 -16.08 -7.72 -6.50
C CYS A 58 -16.17 -7.99 -8.01
N GLU A 59 -17.37 -7.91 -8.58
CA GLU A 59 -17.61 -8.16 -10.02
C GLU A 59 -16.85 -7.16 -10.90
N LYS A 60 -16.85 -5.87 -10.55
CA LYS A 60 -16.06 -4.85 -11.27
C LYS A 60 -14.57 -5.15 -11.27
N CYS A 61 -14.03 -5.53 -10.11
CA CYS A 61 -12.65 -5.95 -10.01
C CYS A 61 -12.37 -7.14 -10.91
N GLU A 62 -13.23 -8.17 -10.86
CA GLU A 62 -13.03 -9.40 -11.62
C GLU A 62 -13.04 -9.12 -13.13
N LEU A 63 -13.94 -8.26 -13.61
CA LEU A 63 -13.99 -7.84 -15.01
C LEU A 63 -12.69 -7.16 -15.45
N VAL A 64 -12.16 -6.23 -14.65
CA VAL A 64 -10.90 -5.54 -14.96
C VAL A 64 -9.72 -6.51 -14.98
N ILE A 65 -9.63 -7.38 -13.98
CA ILE A 65 -8.53 -8.35 -13.89
C ILE A 65 -8.60 -9.36 -15.02
N GLU A 66 -9.81 -9.84 -15.36
CA GLU A 66 -10.01 -10.74 -16.50
C GLU A 66 -9.58 -10.08 -17.81
N ASP A 67 -9.95 -8.83 -18.02
CA ASP A 67 -9.58 -8.06 -19.19
C ASP A 67 -8.06 -7.86 -19.29
N LEU A 68 -7.41 -7.46 -18.19
CA LEU A 68 -5.95 -7.32 -18.13
C LEU A 68 -5.21 -8.64 -18.41
N ILE A 69 -5.70 -9.75 -17.83
CA ILE A 69 -5.12 -11.09 -18.06
C ILE A 69 -5.24 -11.45 -19.55
N LYS A 70 -6.43 -11.28 -20.15
CA LYS A 70 -6.65 -11.55 -21.58
C LYS A 70 -5.78 -10.66 -22.45
N PHE A 71 -5.72 -9.38 -22.15
CA PHE A 71 -4.90 -8.41 -22.86
C PHE A 71 -3.43 -8.84 -22.89
N ARG A 72 -2.86 -9.22 -21.74
CA ARG A 72 -1.48 -9.75 -21.68
C ARG A 72 -1.33 -11.10 -22.37
N LYS A 73 -2.25 -12.05 -22.17
CA LYS A 73 -2.19 -13.39 -22.78
C LYS A 73 -2.33 -13.36 -24.31
N ASN A 74 -2.97 -12.32 -24.87
CA ASN A 74 -3.07 -12.08 -26.31
C ASN A 74 -1.82 -11.39 -26.91
N GLY A 75 -0.75 -11.23 -26.14
CA GLY A 75 0.55 -10.76 -26.64
C GLY A 75 0.86 -9.29 -26.38
N ALA A 76 0.03 -8.57 -25.59
CA ALA A 76 0.32 -7.18 -25.23
C ALA A 76 1.69 -7.07 -24.54
N ASN A 77 2.58 -6.23 -25.07
CA ASN A 77 3.92 -6.02 -24.52
C ASN A 77 3.90 -5.11 -23.28
N ARG A 78 5.06 -4.97 -22.61
CA ARG A 78 5.22 -4.14 -21.41
C ARG A 78 4.69 -2.72 -21.59
N ALA A 79 5.03 -2.04 -22.69
CA ALA A 79 4.61 -0.66 -22.93
C ALA A 79 3.08 -0.55 -23.07
N SER A 80 2.45 -1.53 -23.73
CA SER A 80 0.99 -1.61 -23.84
C SER A 80 0.32 -1.84 -22.47
N VAL A 81 0.89 -2.69 -21.61
CA VAL A 81 0.38 -2.93 -20.25
C VAL A 81 0.55 -1.70 -19.36
N VAL A 82 1.70 -1.00 -19.41
CA VAL A 82 1.87 0.29 -18.71
C VAL A 82 0.81 1.29 -19.14
N LYS A 83 0.59 1.43 -20.46
CA LYS A 83 -0.43 2.34 -20.99
C LYS A 83 -1.82 1.95 -20.51
N TYR A 84 -2.12 0.66 -20.47
CA TYR A 84 -3.39 0.14 -19.98
C TYR A 84 -3.63 0.51 -18.51
N LEU A 85 -2.67 0.18 -17.64
CA LEU A 85 -2.76 0.45 -16.20
C LEU A 85 -2.83 1.95 -15.90
N SER A 86 -2.02 2.77 -16.60
CA SER A 86 -1.97 4.22 -16.40
C SER A 86 -3.30 4.89 -16.79
N LYS A 87 -3.90 4.48 -17.90
CA LYS A 87 -5.21 4.99 -18.36
C LYS A 87 -6.35 4.58 -17.46
N LEU A 88 -6.30 3.36 -16.92
CA LEU A 88 -7.28 2.88 -15.95
C LEU A 88 -7.13 3.60 -14.59
N CYS A 89 -5.90 3.89 -14.17
CA CYS A 89 -5.60 4.54 -12.89
C CYS A 89 -6.16 5.97 -12.79
N ILE A 90 -6.08 6.79 -13.83
CA ILE A 90 -6.48 8.21 -13.79
C ILE A 90 -7.94 8.42 -13.32
N PRO A 91 -8.97 7.82 -13.95
CA PRO A 91 -10.35 8.01 -13.56
C PRO A 91 -10.70 7.32 -12.24
N ILE A 92 -10.02 6.23 -11.90
CA ILE A 92 -10.28 5.45 -10.68
C ILE A 92 -9.67 6.18 -9.48
N MET A 93 -8.35 6.41 -9.51
CA MET A 93 -7.60 6.95 -8.37
C MET A 93 -7.77 8.46 -8.17
N LYS A 94 -8.20 9.19 -9.21
CA LYS A 94 -8.21 10.67 -9.22
C LYS A 94 -6.84 11.29 -8.90
N PHE A 95 -5.77 10.52 -9.09
CA PHE A 95 -4.40 11.00 -8.94
C PHE A 95 -3.98 11.82 -10.15
N LEU A 96 -2.90 12.60 -10.00
CA LEU A 96 -2.27 13.24 -11.14
C LEU A 96 -1.86 12.20 -12.20
N PRO A 97 -2.05 12.50 -13.50
CA PRO A 97 -1.65 11.58 -14.58
C PRO A 97 -0.20 11.11 -14.50
N SER A 98 0.71 11.97 -14.02
CA SER A 98 2.11 11.62 -13.79
C SER A 98 2.29 10.53 -12.73
N ALA A 99 1.57 10.61 -11.60
CA ALA A 99 1.63 9.60 -10.56
C ALA A 99 1.11 8.25 -11.05
N CYS A 100 -0.01 8.23 -11.78
CA CYS A 100 -0.55 7.02 -12.39
C CYS A 100 0.41 6.38 -13.40
N GLN A 101 1.08 7.21 -14.21
CA GLN A 101 2.09 6.74 -15.15
C GLN A 101 3.26 6.06 -14.43
N VAL A 102 3.84 6.71 -13.43
CA VAL A 102 5.01 6.18 -12.71
C VAL A 102 4.65 4.92 -11.92
N LEU A 103 3.51 4.91 -11.22
CA LEU A 103 3.02 3.70 -10.54
C LEU A 103 2.89 2.53 -11.52
N SER A 104 2.27 2.76 -12.67
CA SER A 104 2.11 1.73 -13.70
C SER A 104 3.46 1.21 -14.18
N GLU A 105 4.46 2.08 -14.34
CA GLU A 105 5.82 1.68 -14.73
C GLU A 105 6.54 0.83 -13.68
N ILE A 106 6.36 1.16 -12.39
CA ILE A 106 6.98 0.45 -11.27
C ILE A 106 6.46 -1.00 -11.20
N GLU A 107 5.17 -1.23 -11.44
CA GLU A 107 4.54 -2.51 -11.08
C GLU A 107 4.19 -3.42 -12.25
N THR A 108 4.26 -2.88 -13.48
CA THR A 108 4.00 -3.68 -14.68
C THR A 108 4.85 -4.95 -14.74
N ASP A 109 6.11 -4.89 -14.31
CA ASP A 109 7.01 -6.06 -14.42
C ASP A 109 6.57 -7.21 -13.49
N ALA A 110 6.14 -6.90 -12.26
CA ALA A 110 5.60 -7.90 -11.34
C ALA A 110 4.26 -8.47 -11.85
N ILE A 111 3.37 -7.61 -12.34
CA ILE A 111 2.07 -8.00 -12.91
C ILE A 111 2.26 -8.95 -14.10
N ILE A 112 3.12 -8.57 -15.05
CA ILE A 112 3.44 -9.40 -16.22
C ILE A 112 4.01 -10.74 -15.79
N TYR A 113 4.96 -10.74 -14.85
CA TYR A 113 5.55 -11.97 -14.35
C TYR A 113 4.49 -12.91 -13.74
N ILE A 114 3.56 -12.39 -12.94
CA ILE A 114 2.47 -13.18 -12.35
C ILE A 114 1.57 -13.76 -13.45
N ILE A 115 1.10 -12.95 -14.39
CA ILE A 115 0.21 -13.40 -15.48
C ILE A 115 0.88 -14.44 -16.37
N ASP A 116 2.17 -14.26 -16.68
CA ASP A 116 2.90 -15.15 -17.57
C ASP A 116 3.24 -16.50 -16.91
N ASN A 117 3.54 -16.50 -15.61
CA ASN A 117 4.10 -17.66 -14.90
C ASN A 117 3.10 -18.38 -13.97
N LYS A 118 1.91 -17.82 -13.76
CA LYS A 118 0.86 -18.40 -12.89
C LYS A 118 -0.47 -18.48 -13.64
N ASP A 119 -1.30 -19.45 -13.26
CA ASP A 119 -2.70 -19.53 -13.70
C ASP A 119 -3.59 -18.69 -12.79
N VAL A 120 -3.34 -17.38 -12.76
CA VAL A 120 -4.06 -16.44 -11.90
C VAL A 120 -5.51 -16.28 -12.36
N LYS A 121 -6.47 -16.40 -11.42
CA LYS A 121 -7.88 -16.13 -11.68
C LYS A 121 -8.31 -14.75 -11.14
N PRO A 122 -9.26 -14.06 -11.80
CA PRO A 122 -9.79 -12.80 -11.30
C PRO A 122 -10.31 -12.88 -9.87
N GLN A 123 -11.04 -13.95 -9.52
CA GLN A 123 -11.57 -14.16 -8.18
C GLN A 123 -10.46 -14.35 -7.12
N GLU A 124 -9.29 -14.88 -7.50
CA GLU A 124 -8.16 -14.99 -6.57
C GLU A 124 -7.61 -13.61 -6.23
N VAL A 125 -7.42 -12.76 -7.24
CA VAL A 125 -6.91 -11.40 -7.05
C VAL A 125 -7.91 -10.56 -6.26
N CYS A 126 -9.15 -10.51 -6.71
CA CYS A 126 -10.20 -9.69 -6.11
C CYS A 126 -10.61 -10.21 -4.73
N GLY A 127 -10.64 -11.53 -4.53
CA GLY A 127 -10.95 -12.17 -3.26
C GLY A 127 -9.80 -12.12 -2.24
N VAL A 128 -8.57 -11.81 -2.63
CA VAL A 128 -7.48 -11.46 -1.69
C VAL A 128 -7.52 -9.98 -1.37
N TYR A 129 -7.74 -9.14 -2.38
CA TYR A 129 -7.59 -7.70 -2.25
C TYR A 129 -8.78 -7.02 -1.56
N PHE A 130 -10.00 -7.45 -1.89
CA PHE A 130 -11.24 -6.88 -1.35
C PHE A 130 -11.90 -7.76 -0.29
N GLN A 131 -11.09 -8.48 0.49
CA GLN A 131 -11.59 -9.28 1.63
C GLN A 131 -12.39 -8.44 2.62
N TYR A 132 -11.99 -7.19 2.85
CA TYR A 132 -12.69 -6.26 3.74
C TYR A 132 -14.09 -5.88 3.23
N LEU A 133 -14.32 -6.01 1.92
CA LEU A 133 -15.64 -5.88 1.30
C LEU A 133 -16.38 -7.22 1.24
N GLY A 134 -15.79 -8.32 1.70
CA GLY A 134 -16.42 -9.64 1.64
C GLY A 134 -16.27 -10.36 0.29
N CYS A 135 -15.39 -9.90 -0.61
CA CYS A 135 -15.05 -10.69 -1.79
C CYS A 135 -14.34 -11.99 -1.35
N VAL A 136 -14.76 -13.12 -1.93
CA VAL A 136 -14.27 -14.45 -1.54
C VAL A 136 -13.33 -14.98 -2.63
N ASN A 137 -12.20 -15.55 -2.23
CA ASN A 137 -11.38 -16.37 -3.12
C ASN A 137 -11.88 -17.84 -3.07
N PRO A 138 -12.63 -18.33 -4.07
CA PRO A 138 -13.14 -19.71 -4.08
C PRO A 138 -12.05 -20.75 -4.35
N TYR A 139 -10.86 -20.32 -4.77
CA TYR A 139 -9.72 -21.19 -5.09
C TYR A 139 -8.70 -21.29 -3.94
N ALA A 140 -8.97 -20.65 -2.81
CA ALA A 140 -8.11 -20.72 -1.62
C ALA A 140 -7.95 -22.18 -1.17
N LYS A 141 -6.72 -22.69 -1.24
CA LYS A 141 -6.41 -24.07 -0.84
C LYS A 141 -6.11 -24.13 0.64
N GLU A 142 -6.84 -24.99 1.35
CA GLU A 142 -6.42 -25.39 2.69
C GLU A 142 -5.08 -26.11 2.61
N TRP A 143 -4.14 -25.67 3.45
CA TRP A 143 -2.85 -26.34 3.62
C TRP A 143 -2.69 -26.74 5.09
N LYS A 144 -1.98 -27.84 5.31
CA LYS A 144 -1.74 -28.41 6.64
C LYS A 144 -0.25 -28.50 6.89
N ILE A 145 0.22 -27.89 7.98
CA ILE A 145 1.58 -28.11 8.48
C ILE A 145 1.56 -29.33 9.40
N LYS A 146 2.47 -30.27 9.15
CA LYS A 146 2.73 -31.39 10.06
C LYS A 146 3.48 -30.86 11.28
N ILE A 147 2.78 -30.73 12.40
CA ILE A 147 3.41 -30.38 13.68
C ILE A 147 4.17 -31.63 14.16
N PRO A 148 5.47 -31.51 14.50
CA PRO A 148 6.22 -32.60 15.12
C PRO A 148 5.47 -33.11 16.36
N GLY A 149 5.49 -34.43 16.58
CA GLY A 149 4.81 -35.04 17.72
C GLY A 149 5.21 -34.38 19.04
N LYS A 150 4.23 -34.15 19.93
CA LYS A 150 4.45 -33.60 21.27
C LYS A 150 5.52 -34.43 21.98
N LYS A 151 6.62 -33.81 22.42
CA LYS A 151 7.35 -34.37 23.57
C LYS A 151 6.37 -34.35 24.73
N ASN A 152 6.18 -35.50 25.40
CA ASN A 152 5.40 -35.61 26.63
C ASN A 152 6.06 -34.74 27.72
N SER A 153 5.80 -33.44 27.70
CA SER A 153 6.02 -32.57 28.84
C SER A 153 4.68 -32.46 29.55
N SER A 154 4.51 -33.29 30.57
CA SER A 154 3.45 -33.20 31.58
C SER A 154 3.78 -32.15 32.65
N ASP A 155 4.85 -31.37 32.45
CA ASP A 155 5.25 -30.36 33.41
C ASP A 155 4.31 -29.16 33.27
N LYS A 156 3.35 -29.09 34.19
CA LYS A 156 2.67 -27.82 34.46
C LYS A 156 3.76 -26.82 34.81
N VAL A 157 4.05 -25.90 33.91
CA VAL A 157 4.89 -24.74 34.20
C VAL A 157 4.16 -23.95 35.28
N ILE A 158 4.61 -24.09 36.52
CA ILE A 158 4.17 -23.24 37.62
C ILE A 158 4.88 -21.92 37.40
N TYR A 159 4.17 -20.94 36.85
CA TYR A 159 4.66 -19.57 36.78
C TYR A 159 4.72 -19.04 38.21
N SER A 160 5.91 -18.88 38.77
CA SER A 160 6.10 -17.93 39.87
C SER A 160 5.91 -16.55 39.25
N GLU A 161 4.99 -15.74 39.78
CA GLU A 161 4.93 -14.32 39.41
C GLU A 161 6.32 -13.73 39.61
N SER A 162 6.93 -13.22 38.53
CA SER A 162 8.14 -12.43 38.63
C SER A 162 7.77 -11.15 39.38
N GLU A 163 8.53 -10.79 40.41
CA GLU A 163 8.33 -9.54 41.14
C GLU A 163 8.56 -8.32 40.23
N GLU A 164 9.29 -8.48 39.12
CA GLU A 164 9.50 -7.45 38.09
C GLU A 164 9.04 -7.93 36.71
N PRO A 165 7.95 -7.37 36.13
CA PRO A 165 7.52 -7.69 34.78
C PRO A 165 8.45 -7.05 33.74
N LEU A 166 8.68 -7.75 32.62
CA LEU A 166 9.36 -7.19 31.45
C LEU A 166 8.58 -6.01 30.90
N LYS A 167 9.30 -4.93 30.57
CA LYS A 167 8.73 -3.74 29.92
C LYS A 167 9.24 -3.65 28.49
N ILE A 168 8.31 -3.86 27.56
CA ILE A 168 8.59 -3.89 26.13
C ILE A 168 7.85 -2.74 25.47
N VAL A 169 8.58 -1.90 24.72
CA VAL A 169 7.98 -0.90 23.85
C VAL A 169 7.71 -1.53 22.50
N GLN A 170 6.51 -1.33 21.95
CA GLN A 170 6.20 -1.72 20.58
C GLN A 170 6.07 -0.46 19.71
N ILE A 171 6.87 -0.40 18.65
CA ILE A 171 6.85 0.62 17.61
C ILE A 171 6.36 -0.05 16.32
N THR A 172 5.49 0.62 15.57
CA THR A 172 4.93 0.12 14.29
C THR A 172 4.54 1.29 13.42
N ASP A 173 4.45 1.07 12.10
CA ASP A 173 3.83 2.00 11.13
C ASP A 173 4.37 3.42 11.27
N VAL A 174 5.70 3.53 11.34
CA VAL A 174 6.39 4.83 11.52
C VAL A 174 6.17 5.71 10.31
N HIS A 175 6.15 5.12 9.11
CA HIS A 175 6.06 5.82 7.83
C HIS A 175 6.88 7.11 7.84
N TYR A 176 8.18 6.95 8.01
CA TYR A 176 9.12 8.05 8.02
C TYR A 176 9.14 8.71 6.65
N ASP A 177 8.80 10.00 6.62
CA ASP A 177 9.00 10.85 5.46
C ASP A 177 10.22 11.78 5.65
N PRO A 178 11.37 11.49 5.01
CA PRO A 178 12.54 12.35 5.05
C PRO A 178 12.32 13.73 4.42
N LEU A 179 11.29 13.89 3.58
CA LEU A 179 11.00 15.12 2.85
C LEU A 179 9.95 16.00 3.54
N TYR A 180 9.36 15.52 4.65
CA TYR A 180 8.39 16.28 5.42
C TYR A 180 8.99 17.62 5.84
N LYS A 181 8.29 18.70 5.54
CA LYS A 181 8.70 20.06 5.86
C LYS A 181 7.60 20.81 6.60
N PRO A 182 7.80 21.16 7.88
CA PRO A 182 6.86 22.01 8.61
C PRO A 182 6.59 23.32 7.85
N GLY A 183 5.34 23.77 7.87
CA GLY A 183 4.89 24.96 7.15
C GLY A 183 4.57 24.75 5.66
N SER A 184 4.84 23.57 5.11
CA SER A 184 4.46 23.23 3.73
C SER A 184 2.95 23.01 3.60
N ASN A 185 2.46 22.98 2.36
CA ASN A 185 1.05 22.75 2.08
C ASN A 185 0.65 21.30 2.35
N ALA A 186 -0.29 21.12 3.27
CA ALA A 186 -0.84 19.83 3.63
C ALA A 186 -2.22 19.56 3.00
N VAL A 187 -2.75 20.49 2.18
CA VAL A 187 -3.86 20.23 1.23
C VAL A 187 -3.34 20.32 -0.20
N CYS A 188 -2.93 19.19 -0.76
CA CYS A 188 -2.41 19.09 -2.11
C CYS A 188 -3.14 18.02 -2.93
N ASP A 189 -2.96 18.02 -4.25
CA ASP A 189 -3.60 17.07 -5.16
C ASP A 189 -2.79 15.76 -5.34
N LEU A 190 -1.89 15.47 -4.39
CA LEU A 190 -1.07 14.26 -4.37
C LEU A 190 -1.58 13.30 -3.30
N PRO A 191 -1.28 11.99 -3.42
CA PRO A 191 -1.66 11.02 -2.38
C PRO A 191 -0.92 11.21 -1.05
N LEU A 192 0.17 11.99 -1.04
CA LEU A 192 0.92 12.40 0.14
C LEU A 192 1.34 13.87 0.00
N CYS A 193 1.11 14.67 1.02
CA CYS A 193 1.43 16.09 1.12
C CYS A 193 2.46 16.33 2.24
N CYS A 194 2.55 17.58 2.74
CA CYS A 194 3.47 18.00 3.79
C CYS A 194 4.97 18.00 3.42
N GLU A 195 5.33 17.83 2.16
CA GLU A 195 6.70 17.92 1.68
C GLU A 195 6.99 19.34 1.15
N GLY A 196 8.27 19.74 1.18
CA GLY A 196 8.66 21.09 0.76
C GLY A 196 8.26 21.47 -0.68
N ARG A 197 8.11 20.48 -1.56
CA ARG A 197 7.67 20.65 -2.96
C ARG A 197 6.18 20.98 -3.09
N ASN A 198 5.36 20.71 -2.07
CA ASN A 198 3.94 21.06 -2.09
C ASN A 198 3.70 22.56 -1.95
N GLY A 199 4.77 23.34 -1.73
CA GLY A 199 4.74 24.79 -1.62
C GLY A 199 4.23 25.26 -0.25
N ILE A 200 3.95 26.55 -0.15
CA ILE A 200 3.35 27.17 1.03
C ILE A 200 1.87 27.35 0.73
N PRO A 201 0.96 26.94 1.63
CA PRO A 201 -0.47 27.09 1.37
C PRO A 201 -0.88 28.58 1.39
N SER A 202 -1.92 28.91 0.62
CA SER A 202 -2.50 30.26 0.63
C SER A 202 -3.21 30.58 1.95
N ASP A 203 -3.81 29.56 2.57
CA ASP A 203 -4.42 29.62 3.90
C ASP A 203 -3.41 29.06 4.93
N PRO A 204 -2.95 29.85 5.91
CA PRO A 204 -2.03 29.38 6.96
C PRO A 204 -2.55 28.19 7.77
N GLU A 205 -3.87 28.01 7.90
CA GLU A 205 -4.45 26.83 8.58
C GLU A 205 -4.13 25.53 7.83
N ASN A 206 -3.82 25.64 6.53
CA ASN A 206 -3.43 24.50 5.72
C ASN A 206 -1.93 24.17 5.81
N ALA A 207 -1.17 24.80 6.69
CA ALA A 207 0.25 24.55 6.85
C ALA A 207 0.52 23.29 7.70
N ALA A 208 1.49 22.48 7.27
CA ALA A 208 1.93 21.27 7.96
C ALA A 208 2.54 21.61 9.33
N GLY A 209 2.16 20.87 10.36
CA GLY A 209 2.68 21.05 11.73
C GLY A 209 4.15 20.67 11.91
N LEU A 210 4.71 20.93 13.09
CA LEU A 210 6.11 20.60 13.39
C LEU A 210 6.34 19.09 13.61
N PHE A 211 5.35 18.42 14.19
CA PHE A 211 5.39 17.01 14.60
C PHE A 211 4.45 16.12 13.77
N GLY A 212 3.82 16.66 12.74
CA GLY A 212 2.84 15.94 11.93
C GLY A 212 1.65 16.83 11.57
N ASP A 213 0.75 16.24 10.79
CA ASP A 213 -0.50 16.86 10.36
C ASP A 213 -1.62 15.81 10.32
N TYR A 214 -2.88 16.20 10.51
CA TYR A 214 -4.04 15.29 10.48
C TYR A 214 -4.54 14.96 9.07
N ARG A 215 -3.97 15.57 8.03
CA ARG A 215 -4.31 15.33 6.62
C ARG A 215 -3.47 14.18 6.04
N VAL A 216 -3.38 14.09 4.71
CA VAL A 216 -2.64 13.05 4.00
C VAL A 216 -1.13 13.28 4.07
N CYS A 217 -0.56 13.06 5.25
CA CYS A 217 0.85 13.26 5.52
C CYS A 217 1.41 12.13 6.38
N ASP A 218 2.70 11.84 6.18
CA ASP A 218 3.46 10.85 6.92
C ASP A 218 4.33 11.51 7.99
N MET A 219 5.04 10.72 8.79
CA MET A 219 5.65 11.22 10.01
C MET A 219 6.96 11.97 9.75
N PRO A 220 7.12 13.21 10.28
CA PRO A 220 8.39 13.91 10.21
C PRO A 220 9.45 13.30 11.12
N LYS A 221 10.71 13.49 10.71
CA LYS A 221 11.89 13.17 11.53
C LYS A 221 11.81 13.70 12.97
N ASN A 222 11.25 14.90 13.15
CA ASN A 222 11.10 15.53 14.47
C ASN A 222 10.22 14.72 15.42
N ALA A 223 9.13 14.13 14.92
CA ALA A 223 8.23 13.31 15.72
C ALA A 223 8.88 11.98 16.10
N ILE A 224 9.61 11.36 15.17
CA ILE A 224 10.41 10.15 15.43
C ILE A 224 11.44 10.42 16.53
N ILE A 225 12.23 11.49 16.38
CA ILE A 225 13.24 11.86 17.39
C ILE A 225 12.60 12.13 18.75
N ASN A 226 11.45 12.81 18.78
CA ASN A 226 10.74 13.07 20.02
C ASN A 226 10.27 11.77 20.68
N LEU A 227 9.64 10.85 19.93
CA LEU A 227 9.25 9.52 20.40
C LEU A 227 10.43 8.74 20.99
N LEU A 228 11.55 8.65 20.27
CA LEU A 228 12.71 7.88 20.71
C LEU A 228 13.36 8.47 21.97
N LYS A 229 13.37 9.81 22.09
CA LYS A 229 13.81 10.48 23.32
C LYS A 229 12.90 10.13 24.49
N GLU A 230 11.59 10.19 24.33
CA GLU A 230 10.63 9.85 25.40
C GLU A 230 10.77 8.39 25.84
N ILE A 231 10.99 7.46 24.90
CA ILE A 231 11.29 6.06 25.23
C ILE A 231 12.56 5.97 26.09
N LYS A 232 13.61 6.69 25.70
CA LYS A 232 14.90 6.66 26.40
C LYS A 232 14.86 7.31 27.78
N THR A 233 14.10 8.39 27.93
CA THR A 233 13.98 9.15 29.18
C THR A 233 12.83 8.69 30.07
N SER A 234 12.07 7.68 29.64
CA SER A 234 11.02 7.08 30.44
C SER A 234 11.55 6.68 31.82
N GLN A 235 10.79 6.98 32.86
CA GLN A 235 11.12 6.59 34.24
C GLN A 235 11.13 5.06 34.41
N ASN A 236 10.52 4.34 33.48
CA ASN A 236 10.54 2.90 33.44
C ASN A 236 11.81 2.40 32.74
N LYS A 237 12.55 1.50 33.39
CA LYS A 237 13.55 0.68 32.71
C LYS A 237 12.85 -0.14 31.61
N ILE A 238 13.15 0.19 30.35
CA ILE A 238 12.72 -0.59 29.19
C ILE A 238 13.72 -1.71 28.95
N ASP A 239 13.25 -2.93 28.79
CA ASP A 239 14.11 -4.10 28.56
C ASP A 239 14.36 -4.31 27.06
N TYR A 240 13.31 -4.18 26.24
CA TYR A 240 13.34 -4.43 24.81
C TYR A 240 12.44 -3.49 24.02
N VAL A 241 12.73 -3.37 22.72
CA VAL A 241 11.84 -2.74 21.74
C VAL A 241 11.46 -3.77 20.69
N TYR A 242 10.17 -3.93 20.44
CA TYR A 242 9.66 -4.60 19.25
C TYR A 242 9.38 -3.55 18.20
N PHE A 243 9.89 -3.76 16.99
CA PHE A 243 9.62 -2.88 15.86
C PHE A 243 8.98 -3.68 14.73
N THR A 244 7.74 -3.36 14.38
CA THR A 244 6.94 -4.20 13.48
C THR A 244 6.87 -3.73 12.02
N GLY A 245 7.85 -2.92 11.58
CA GLY A 245 8.01 -2.55 10.18
C GLY A 245 7.25 -1.30 9.76
N ASP A 246 7.10 -1.12 8.45
CA ASP A 246 6.47 0.03 7.79
C ASP A 246 7.17 1.36 8.11
N ILE A 247 8.44 1.43 7.70
CA ILE A 247 9.31 2.60 7.73
C ILE A 247 9.00 3.52 6.55
N ILE A 248 8.76 2.97 5.35
CA ILE A 248 8.70 3.77 4.13
C ILE A 248 7.36 4.53 4.06
N ALA A 249 7.44 5.84 3.82
CA ALA A 249 6.29 6.70 3.59
C ALA A 249 5.42 6.23 2.40
N HIS A 250 4.14 6.58 2.42
CA HIS A 250 3.09 6.31 1.43
C HIS A 250 3.28 7.07 0.11
N LYS A 251 4.52 7.14 -0.40
CA LYS A 251 4.90 7.75 -1.67
C LYS A 251 5.34 6.72 -2.69
N ASN A 252 4.59 5.62 -2.80
CA ASN A 252 4.95 4.45 -3.61
C ASN A 252 5.26 4.80 -5.08
N TRP A 253 4.66 5.89 -5.62
CA TRP A 253 4.95 6.41 -6.97
C TRP A 253 6.33 7.09 -7.11
N GLU A 254 7.04 7.29 -6.01
CA GLU A 254 8.35 7.96 -5.93
C GLU A 254 9.34 7.17 -5.08
N THR A 255 9.10 5.87 -4.91
CA THR A 255 10.04 4.96 -4.28
C THR A 255 10.92 4.27 -5.31
N SER A 256 12.04 3.74 -4.84
CA SER A 256 12.95 2.85 -5.54
C SER A 256 13.64 1.96 -4.50
N LYS A 257 14.31 0.89 -4.93
CA LYS A 257 15.12 0.07 -4.02
C LYS A 257 16.16 0.92 -3.27
N GLN A 258 16.82 1.83 -3.99
CA GLN A 258 17.86 2.70 -3.43
C GLN A 258 17.29 3.64 -2.36
N THR A 259 16.24 4.39 -2.70
CA THR A 259 15.63 5.35 -1.76
C THR A 259 15.00 4.66 -0.55
N ASN A 260 14.46 3.44 -0.71
CA ASN A 260 13.97 2.65 0.42
C ASN A 260 15.12 2.23 1.33
N MET A 261 16.21 1.70 0.77
CA MET A 261 17.40 1.35 1.56
C MET A 261 17.94 2.55 2.33
N GLU A 262 18.09 3.70 1.68
CA GLU A 262 18.55 4.94 2.33
C GLU A 262 17.63 5.38 3.47
N THR A 263 16.31 5.33 3.28
CA THR A 263 15.33 5.69 4.31
C THR A 263 15.36 4.71 5.48
N ILE A 264 15.51 3.41 5.19
CA ILE A 264 15.64 2.36 6.21
C ILE A 264 16.92 2.56 7.02
N GLU A 265 18.06 2.77 6.36
CA GLU A 265 19.35 3.03 7.00
C GLU A 265 19.27 4.27 7.91
N GLU A 266 18.71 5.38 7.41
CA GLU A 266 18.53 6.59 8.22
C GLU A 266 17.62 6.35 9.44
N PHE A 267 16.55 5.59 9.29
CA PHE A 267 15.67 5.26 10.41
C PHE A 267 16.37 4.39 11.46
N TYR A 268 17.14 3.37 11.04
CA TYR A 268 17.92 2.56 11.98
C TYR A 268 19.02 3.37 12.67
N ASP A 269 19.66 4.32 11.97
CA ASP A 269 20.61 5.24 12.58
C ASP A 269 19.96 6.09 13.68
N LEU A 270 18.71 6.53 13.49
CA LEU A 270 17.93 7.20 14.54
C LEU A 270 17.69 6.27 15.74
N LEU A 271 17.28 5.02 15.51
CA LEU A 271 17.10 4.04 16.58
C LEU A 271 18.40 3.84 17.37
N PHE A 272 19.52 3.58 16.71
CA PHE A 272 20.82 3.40 17.37
C PHE A 272 21.25 4.64 18.14
N THR A 273 21.08 5.82 17.54
CA THR A 273 21.49 7.10 18.15
C THR A 273 20.70 7.40 19.42
N TYR A 274 19.37 7.24 19.40
CA TYR A 274 18.50 7.69 20.49
C TYR A 274 18.20 6.60 21.52
N LEU A 275 18.15 5.33 21.13
CA LEU A 275 17.91 4.22 22.07
C LEU A 275 19.20 3.68 22.70
N GLY A 276 20.34 3.85 22.02
CA GLY A 276 21.65 3.37 22.49
C GLY A 276 21.69 1.85 22.60
N ASN A 277 22.05 1.33 23.78
CA ASN A 277 22.22 -0.11 24.01
C ASN A 277 20.90 -0.91 24.18
N LEU A 278 19.73 -0.30 23.94
CA LEU A 278 18.47 -1.04 23.98
C LEU A 278 18.38 -1.98 22.78
N THR A 279 18.10 -3.26 23.04
CA THR A 279 17.93 -4.24 21.97
C THR A 279 16.59 -4.02 21.27
N VAL A 280 16.66 -3.82 19.95
CA VAL A 280 15.50 -3.73 19.07
C VAL A 280 15.34 -5.05 18.30
N TYR A 281 14.13 -5.62 18.31
CA TYR A 281 13.77 -6.77 17.51
C TYR A 281 12.84 -6.34 16.36
N PRO A 282 13.40 -6.14 15.15
CA PRO A 282 12.61 -5.73 14.01
C PRO A 282 11.99 -6.91 13.25
N ILE A 283 10.85 -6.65 12.62
CA ILE A 283 10.34 -7.42 11.49
C ILE A 283 10.08 -6.48 10.31
N LEU A 284 9.93 -7.05 9.11
CA LEU A 284 9.59 -6.31 7.91
C LEU A 284 8.08 -6.13 7.83
N GLY A 285 7.65 -4.91 7.51
CA GLY A 285 6.32 -4.58 7.06
C GLY A 285 6.22 -4.69 5.54
N ASN A 286 5.10 -4.26 5.00
CA ASN A 286 4.78 -4.41 3.60
C ASN A 286 5.28 -3.23 2.73
N HIS A 287 5.65 -2.11 3.36
CA HIS A 287 6.21 -0.92 2.69
C HIS A 287 7.73 -0.96 2.48
N GLU A 288 8.47 -1.87 3.13
CA GLU A 288 9.93 -1.95 2.98
C GLU A 288 10.37 -2.31 1.55
N ALA A 289 9.64 -3.19 0.88
CA ALA A 289 9.95 -3.65 -0.46
C ALA A 289 9.67 -2.59 -1.53
N HIS A 290 10.41 -2.67 -2.64
CA HIS A 290 10.08 -1.93 -3.85
C HIS A 290 10.06 -2.88 -5.06
N PRO A 291 8.93 -2.93 -5.81
CA PRO A 291 7.62 -2.33 -5.49
C PRO A 291 7.02 -2.75 -4.14
N CYS A 292 6.11 -1.93 -3.60
CA CYS A 292 5.47 -2.18 -2.31
C CYS A 292 4.67 -3.49 -2.34
N ASN A 293 4.68 -4.25 -1.23
CA ASN A 293 4.01 -5.57 -1.08
C ASN A 293 4.61 -6.75 -1.87
N LEU A 294 5.85 -6.66 -2.35
CA LEU A 294 6.56 -7.76 -3.04
C LEU A 294 7.53 -8.56 -2.17
#